data_AF-A0A3Q0JGD7-F1
#
_entry.id   AF-A0A3Q0JGD7-F1
#
_cell.length_a   1.000
_cell.length_b   1.000
_cell.length_c   1.000
_cell.angle_alpha   90.00
_cell.angle_beta   90.00
_cell.angle_gamma   90.00
#
_symmetry.space_group_name_H-M   'P 1'
#
loop_
_entity.id
_entity.type
_entity.pdbx_description
1 polymer ?
#
loop_
_entity_poly.entity_id
_entity_poly.type
_entity_poly.pdbx_seq_one_letter_code
_entity_poly.pdbx_strand_id
1 'polypeptide(L)'
;MSKDAKEGWKCSDCKQSDGNRKVSEAEETQDTNKIGEMVKKMSDKLTQKIDAIQKSMQEIENVEIRDVPDTKGEDVVNIVKQIGRAIGVEDIKEGDIQVAHRVESMNKGRGKRSIIAHMGSRYIRNKWLQKYKNYRKATNDQGARTLTAKNINPNLPNDPIYLNEHVTGNMKLLLKDTKAFAKENNIKYVWIKDGFILIKKNENDKTVKKINTRTELEEYKANFQT
;
A
#
# COMPACT_ATOMS: atom_id res chain seq x y z
N MET A 1 24.00 -76.12 -52.01
CA MET A 1 23.58 -74.75 -51.67
C MET A 1 24.19 -74.40 -50.32
N SER A 2 25.10 -73.43 -50.28
CA SER A 2 25.93 -73.07 -49.13
C SER A 2 25.06 -72.63 -47.92
N LYS A 3 25.50 -73.03 -46.72
CA LYS A 3 25.09 -72.45 -45.44
C LYS A 3 26.37 -72.10 -44.68
N ASP A 4 26.91 -70.93 -44.95
CA ASP A 4 27.99 -70.36 -44.14
C ASP A 4 27.38 -69.71 -42.88
N ALA A 5 27.78 -70.25 -41.73
CA ALA A 5 27.30 -69.84 -40.42
C ALA A 5 28.19 -68.72 -39.85
N LYS A 6 27.51 -67.60 -39.55
CA LYS A 6 27.83 -66.50 -38.63
C LYS A 6 29.08 -66.68 -37.74
N GLU A 7 30.16 -65.98 -38.05
CA GLU A 7 31.12 -65.54 -37.04
C GLU A 7 30.80 -64.09 -36.62
N GLY A 8 30.56 -63.92 -35.32
CA GLY A 8 30.13 -62.67 -34.72
C GLY A 8 31.28 -61.66 -34.65
N TRP A 9 31.02 -60.45 -35.16
CA TRP A 9 31.92 -59.33 -34.96
C TRP A 9 31.71 -58.77 -33.55
N LYS A 10 32.61 -59.09 -32.62
CA LYS A 10 32.70 -58.40 -31.33
C LYS A 10 33.58 -57.16 -31.51
N CYS A 11 32.96 -55.98 -31.39
CA CYS A 11 33.69 -54.72 -31.29
C CYS A 11 34.59 -54.75 -30.05
N SER A 12 35.91 -54.70 -30.24
CA SER A 12 36.91 -54.76 -29.17
C SER A 12 37.22 -53.40 -28.54
N ASP A 13 36.68 -52.29 -29.09
CA ASP A 13 37.07 -50.93 -28.67
C ASP A 13 35.87 -49.97 -28.54
N CYS A 14 34.77 -50.42 -27.93
CA CYS A 14 33.80 -49.49 -27.37
C CYS A 14 34.29 -49.02 -26.00
N LYS A 15 35.20 -48.03 -25.96
CA LYS A 15 35.41 -47.23 -24.75
C LYS A 15 34.09 -46.52 -24.43
N GLN A 16 33.40 -46.97 -23.39
CA GLN A 16 32.31 -46.23 -22.78
C GLN A 16 32.86 -44.91 -22.25
N SER A 17 32.60 -43.82 -22.96
CA SER A 17 32.88 -42.47 -22.47
C SER A 17 31.79 -42.05 -21.48
N ASP A 18 31.71 -42.70 -20.33
CA ASP A 18 30.82 -42.33 -19.22
C ASP A 18 31.41 -41.22 -18.33
N GLY A 19 32.42 -40.49 -18.84
CA GLY A 19 33.13 -39.45 -18.10
C GLY A 19 32.61 -38.01 -18.28
N ASN A 20 31.74 -37.74 -19.27
CA ASN A 20 31.47 -36.34 -19.67
C ASN A 20 30.02 -35.85 -19.49
N ARG A 21 29.13 -36.65 -18.89
CA ARG A 21 27.69 -36.30 -18.77
C ARG A 21 27.31 -35.63 -17.45
N LYS A 22 28.09 -35.80 -16.38
CA LYS A 22 27.77 -35.24 -15.05
C LYS A 22 28.22 -33.78 -14.86
N VAL A 23 29.17 -33.29 -15.66
CA VAL A 23 29.67 -31.91 -15.55
C VAL A 23 28.67 -30.92 -16.16
N SER A 24 27.99 -31.30 -17.25
CA SER A 24 27.05 -30.42 -17.97
C SER A 24 25.75 -30.14 -17.20
N GLU A 25 25.17 -31.14 -16.52
CA GLU A 25 23.92 -30.95 -15.75
C GLU A 25 24.12 -30.05 -14.51
N ALA A 26 25.29 -30.12 -13.87
CA ALA A 26 25.63 -29.30 -12.70
C ALA A 26 25.90 -27.84 -13.09
N GLU A 27 26.55 -27.61 -14.23
CA GLU A 27 26.78 -26.26 -14.78
C GLU A 27 25.47 -25.63 -15.28
N GLU A 28 24.60 -26.38 -15.97
CA GLU A 28 23.27 -25.92 -16.39
C GLU A 28 22.36 -25.57 -15.19
N THR A 29 22.37 -26.38 -14.13
CA THR A 29 21.61 -26.08 -12.91
C THR A 29 22.18 -24.89 -12.14
N GLN A 30 23.50 -24.70 -12.14
CA GLN A 30 24.12 -23.53 -11.52
C GLN A 30 23.79 -22.23 -12.28
N ASP A 31 23.79 -22.26 -13.61
CA ASP A 31 23.50 -21.07 -14.42
C ASP A 31 22.00 -20.73 -14.44
N THR A 32 21.12 -21.72 -14.46
CA THR A 32 19.67 -21.49 -14.28
C THR A 32 19.34 -20.90 -12.90
N ASN A 33 20.02 -21.33 -11.83
CA ASN A 33 19.88 -20.73 -10.51
C ASN A 33 20.35 -19.27 -10.46
N LYS A 34 21.51 -18.95 -11.06
CA LYS A 34 22.00 -17.57 -11.17
C LYS A 34 21.03 -16.69 -11.96
N ILE A 35 20.49 -17.19 -13.07
CA ILE A 35 19.48 -16.48 -13.88
C ILE A 35 18.22 -16.25 -13.04
N GLY A 36 17.74 -17.26 -12.31
CA GLY A 36 16.58 -17.15 -11.41
C GLY A 36 16.77 -16.08 -10.33
N GLU A 37 17.94 -16.04 -9.69
CA GLU A 37 18.29 -14.99 -8.74
C GLU A 37 18.33 -13.59 -9.37
N MET A 38 18.88 -13.49 -10.59
CA MET A 38 18.98 -12.22 -11.31
C MET A 38 17.58 -11.71 -11.71
N VAL A 39 16.70 -12.59 -12.20
CA VAL A 39 15.31 -12.28 -12.54
C VAL A 39 14.55 -11.84 -11.29
N LYS A 40 14.71 -12.53 -10.16
CA LYS A 40 14.10 -12.14 -8.89
C LYS A 40 14.55 -10.74 -8.45
N LYS A 41 15.87 -10.47 -8.48
CA LYS A 41 16.43 -9.15 -8.16
C LYS A 41 15.89 -8.05 -9.08
N MET A 42 15.73 -8.32 -10.38
CA MET A 42 15.14 -7.38 -11.32
C MET A 42 13.66 -7.14 -11.05
N SER A 43 12.89 -8.20 -10.79
CA SER A 43 11.47 -8.12 -10.43
C SER A 43 11.25 -7.30 -9.16
N ASP A 44 12.08 -7.51 -8.14
CA ASP A 44 12.02 -6.75 -6.89
C ASP A 44 12.34 -5.26 -7.13
N LYS A 45 13.39 -4.97 -7.91
CA LYS A 45 13.73 -3.58 -8.30
C LYS A 45 12.61 -2.91 -9.09
N LEU A 46 11.96 -3.64 -9.99
CA LEU A 46 10.86 -3.10 -10.78
C LEU A 46 9.64 -2.80 -9.90
N THR A 47 9.30 -3.72 -9.00
CA THR A 47 8.23 -3.54 -8.02
C THR A 47 8.48 -2.31 -7.14
N GLN A 48 9.71 -2.15 -6.64
CA GLN A 48 10.10 -0.97 -5.87
C GLN A 48 9.96 0.35 -6.65
N LYS A 49 10.32 0.35 -7.94
CA LYS A 49 10.14 1.53 -8.80
C LYS A 49 8.66 1.83 -9.04
N ILE A 50 7.83 0.81 -9.27
CA ILE A 50 6.38 0.98 -9.44
C ILE A 50 5.77 1.58 -8.17
N ASP A 51 6.09 1.04 -7.00
CA ASP A 51 5.61 1.56 -5.71
C ASP A 51 6.05 3.03 -5.51
N ALA A 52 7.29 3.36 -5.86
CA ALA A 52 7.81 4.73 -5.76
C ALA A 52 7.06 5.70 -6.68
N ILE A 53 6.74 5.29 -7.91
CA ILE A 53 5.98 6.09 -8.88
C ILE A 53 4.53 6.24 -8.44
N GLN A 54 3.87 5.17 -8.01
CA GLN A 54 2.50 5.22 -7.51
C GLN A 54 2.39 6.17 -6.31
N LYS A 55 3.36 6.10 -5.40
CA LYS A 55 3.48 7.03 -4.29
C LYS A 55 3.64 8.47 -4.78
N SER A 56 4.57 8.74 -5.70
CA SER A 56 4.84 10.10 -6.15
C SER A 56 3.69 10.73 -6.95
N MET A 57 3.03 9.96 -7.81
CA MET A 57 2.01 10.47 -8.73
C MET A 57 0.60 10.51 -8.13
N GLN A 58 0.26 9.57 -7.24
CA GLN A 58 -1.14 9.42 -6.79
C GLN A 58 -1.29 9.66 -5.29
N GLU A 59 -0.44 9.10 -4.44
CA GLU A 59 -0.63 9.25 -2.98
C GLU A 59 -0.34 10.66 -2.47
N ILE A 60 0.62 11.37 -3.10
CA ILE A 60 1.11 12.62 -2.55
C ILE A 60 0.07 13.75 -2.60
N GLU A 61 -0.94 13.64 -3.46
CA GLU A 61 -1.92 14.71 -3.67
C GLU A 61 -3.35 14.25 -3.44
N ASN A 62 -3.54 12.95 -3.15
CA ASN A 62 -4.87 12.38 -2.95
C ASN A 62 -5.33 12.44 -1.48
N VAL A 63 -6.60 12.77 -1.30
CA VAL A 63 -7.34 12.56 -0.06
C VAL A 63 -8.28 11.37 -0.25
N GLU A 64 -8.21 10.40 0.66
CA GLU A 64 -9.16 9.30 0.74
C GLU A 64 -10.27 9.66 1.73
N ILE A 65 -11.49 9.77 1.22
CA ILE A 65 -12.70 10.06 1.99
C ILE A 65 -13.50 8.76 2.12
N ARG A 66 -13.71 8.30 3.35
CA ARG A 66 -14.37 7.03 3.65
C ARG A 66 -15.75 7.24 4.26
N ASP A 67 -16.58 6.21 4.09
CA ASP A 67 -17.90 6.04 4.70
C ASP A 67 -18.97 7.07 4.28
N VAL A 68 -18.73 7.77 3.16
CA VAL A 68 -19.75 8.59 2.50
C VAL A 68 -20.80 7.66 1.85
N PRO A 69 -22.09 7.76 2.18
CA PRO A 69 -23.15 6.98 1.54
C PRO A 69 -23.15 7.18 0.02
N ASP A 70 -23.43 6.11 -0.72
CA ASP A 70 -23.61 6.16 -2.17
C ASP A 70 -25.01 6.70 -2.50
N THR A 71 -25.09 7.67 -3.42
CA THR A 71 -26.38 8.21 -3.90
C THR A 71 -26.50 8.07 -5.42
N LYS A 72 -27.72 7.90 -5.93
CA LYS A 72 -27.97 7.78 -7.38
C LYS A 72 -27.78 9.15 -8.03
N GLY A 73 -27.06 9.18 -9.16
CA GLY A 73 -26.80 10.43 -9.91
C GLY A 73 -25.93 11.43 -9.14
N GLU A 74 -25.01 10.95 -8.30
CA GLU A 74 -24.19 11.81 -7.46
C GLU A 74 -23.14 12.62 -8.24
N ASP A 75 -22.99 13.89 -7.86
CA ASP A 75 -21.83 14.69 -8.23
C ASP A 75 -20.76 14.56 -7.14
N VAL A 76 -19.79 13.68 -7.39
CA VAL A 76 -18.70 13.37 -6.45
C VAL A 76 -17.84 14.60 -6.16
N VAL A 77 -17.60 15.46 -7.17
CA VAL A 77 -16.81 16.69 -6.98
C VAL A 77 -17.54 17.65 -6.06
N ASN A 78 -18.85 17.82 -6.24
CA ASN A 78 -19.67 18.65 -5.36
C ASN A 78 -19.74 18.09 -3.93
N ILE A 79 -19.81 16.75 -3.76
CA ILE A 79 -19.72 16.11 -2.44
C ILE A 79 -18.40 16.47 -1.76
N VAL A 80 -17.27 16.36 -2.47
CA VAL A 80 -15.94 16.73 -1.94
C VAL A 80 -15.91 18.22 -1.56
N LYS A 81 -16.48 19.11 -2.38
CA LYS A 81 -16.60 20.55 -2.06
C LYS A 81 -17.40 20.80 -0.79
N GLN A 82 -18.55 20.14 -0.62
CA GLN A 82 -19.37 20.23 0.59
C GLN A 82 -18.62 19.73 1.83
N ILE A 83 -17.86 18.65 1.70
CA ILE A 83 -16.99 18.14 2.77
C ILE A 83 -15.94 19.18 3.14
N GLY A 84 -15.27 19.78 2.15
CA GLY A 84 -14.31 20.86 2.36
C GLY A 84 -14.91 22.02 3.15
N ARG A 85 -16.09 22.50 2.76
CA ARG A 85 -16.82 23.56 3.47
C ARG A 85 -17.18 23.15 4.89
N ALA A 86 -17.67 21.94 5.09
CA ALA A 86 -18.05 21.42 6.41
C ALA A 86 -16.88 21.40 7.40
N ILE A 87 -15.64 21.20 6.91
CA ILE A 87 -14.41 21.23 7.74
C ILE A 87 -13.75 22.62 7.79
N GLY A 88 -14.38 23.67 7.25
CA GLY A 88 -13.88 25.04 7.27
C GLY A 88 -12.84 25.37 6.18
N VAL A 89 -12.92 24.73 5.02
CA VAL A 89 -12.26 25.14 3.77
C VAL A 89 -13.28 25.87 2.91
N GLU A 90 -13.32 27.20 3.03
CA GLU A 90 -14.33 28.04 2.38
C GLU A 90 -13.93 28.41 0.94
N ASP A 91 -12.65 28.77 0.73
CA ASP A 91 -12.13 29.20 -0.57
C ASP A 91 -11.61 28.03 -1.42
N ILE A 92 -12.52 27.18 -1.92
CA ILE A 92 -12.17 26.11 -2.87
C ILE A 92 -12.18 26.69 -4.29
N LYS A 93 -11.00 26.85 -4.89
CA LYS A 93 -10.82 27.40 -6.24
C LYS A 93 -11.00 26.34 -7.32
N GLU A 94 -11.19 26.80 -8.56
CA GLU A 94 -11.07 25.92 -9.71
C GLU A 94 -9.65 25.33 -9.80
N GLY A 95 -9.56 24.02 -10.09
CA GLY A 95 -8.28 23.29 -10.07
C GLY A 95 -7.83 22.79 -8.70
N ASP A 96 -8.41 23.26 -7.58
CA ASP A 96 -8.05 22.74 -6.25
C ASP A 96 -8.42 21.26 -6.09
N ILE A 97 -9.53 20.84 -6.71
CA ILE A 97 -9.95 19.45 -6.87
C ILE A 97 -9.87 19.17 -8.37
N GLN A 98 -8.86 18.41 -8.78
CA GLN A 98 -8.65 18.07 -10.19
C GLN A 98 -9.55 16.93 -10.64
N VAL A 99 -9.67 15.89 -9.82
CA VAL A 99 -10.49 14.70 -10.09
C VAL A 99 -11.08 14.19 -8.78
N ALA A 100 -12.34 13.75 -8.79
CA ALA A 100 -12.91 13.00 -7.68
C ALA A 100 -13.74 11.83 -8.21
N HIS A 101 -13.51 10.63 -7.69
CA HIS A 101 -14.22 9.43 -8.11
C HIS A 101 -14.37 8.42 -6.97
N ARG A 102 -15.36 7.54 -7.09
CA ARG A 102 -15.58 6.42 -6.16
C ARG A 102 -14.59 5.29 -6.46
N VAL A 103 -14.05 4.68 -5.42
CA VAL A 103 -13.24 3.46 -5.47
C VAL A 103 -13.81 2.41 -4.54
N GLU A 104 -13.68 1.15 -4.94
CA GLU A 104 -14.07 0.03 -4.08
C GLU A 104 -13.22 0.00 -2.81
N SER A 105 -13.87 -0.32 -1.69
CA SER A 105 -13.12 -0.59 -0.46
C SER A 105 -12.40 -1.92 -0.59
N MET A 106 -11.14 -1.98 -0.15
CA MET A 106 -10.39 -3.25 0.01
C MET A 106 -11.15 -4.26 0.87
N ASN A 107 -11.97 -3.79 1.81
CA ASN A 107 -12.82 -4.64 2.63
C ASN A 107 -14.17 -4.86 1.94
N LYS A 108 -14.20 -5.88 1.06
CA LYS A 108 -15.44 -6.39 0.45
C LYS A 108 -16.41 -6.78 1.58
N GLY A 109 -17.48 -6.00 1.78
CA GLY A 109 -18.46 -6.20 2.85
C GLY A 109 -18.84 -4.95 3.65
N ARG A 110 -18.08 -3.86 3.56
CA ARG A 110 -18.45 -2.57 4.22
C ARG A 110 -19.55 -1.79 3.50
N GLY A 111 -19.93 -2.20 2.29
CA GLY A 111 -21.04 -1.64 1.51
C GLY A 111 -20.81 -0.25 0.89
N LYS A 112 -20.00 0.62 1.50
CA LYS A 112 -19.78 2.00 1.04
C LYS A 112 -18.47 2.14 0.26
N ARG A 113 -18.53 2.72 -0.95
CA ARG A 113 -17.35 3.03 -1.76
C ARG A 113 -16.67 4.29 -1.24
N SER A 114 -15.35 4.28 -1.19
CA SER A 114 -14.59 5.47 -0.76
C SER A 114 -14.48 6.45 -1.92
N ILE A 115 -14.31 7.74 -1.64
CA ILE A 115 -14.02 8.75 -2.65
C ILE A 115 -12.52 9.03 -2.60
N ILE A 116 -11.86 8.97 -3.75
CA ILE A 116 -10.51 9.51 -3.92
C ILE A 116 -10.63 10.87 -4.60
N ALA A 117 -10.15 11.91 -3.92
CA ALA A 117 -10.06 13.25 -4.44
C ALA A 117 -8.59 13.59 -4.72
N HIS A 118 -8.25 13.79 -5.99
CA HIS A 118 -6.95 14.29 -6.43
C HIS A 118 -6.94 15.81 -6.33
N MET A 119 -6.09 16.33 -5.44
CA MET A 119 -6.01 17.76 -5.16
C MET A 119 -4.98 18.42 -6.08
N GLY A 120 -5.15 19.69 -6.40
CA GLY A 120 -4.25 20.41 -7.31
C GLY A 120 -2.82 20.62 -6.80
N SER A 121 -2.55 20.29 -5.53
CA SER A 121 -1.19 20.20 -5.00
C SER A 121 -1.17 19.45 -3.67
N ARG A 122 0.01 18.96 -3.29
CA ARG A 122 0.29 18.49 -1.91
C ARG A 122 -0.07 19.52 -0.84
N TYR A 123 0.11 20.82 -1.10
CA TYR A 123 -0.24 21.88 -0.14
C TYR A 123 -1.74 21.89 0.15
N ILE A 124 -2.58 21.84 -0.89
CA ILE A 124 -4.03 21.82 -0.75
C ILE A 124 -4.47 20.55 -0.02
N ARG A 125 -3.92 19.39 -0.39
CA ARG A 125 -4.16 18.11 0.31
C ARG A 125 -3.85 18.21 1.81
N ASN A 126 -2.70 18.77 2.17
CA ASN A 126 -2.29 18.95 3.57
C ASN A 126 -3.19 19.95 4.31
N LYS A 127 -3.59 21.05 3.66
CA LYS A 127 -4.55 22.03 4.22
C LYS A 127 -5.86 21.35 4.61
N TRP A 128 -6.41 20.49 3.76
CA TRP A 128 -7.65 19.76 4.02
C TRP A 128 -7.51 18.81 5.22
N LEU A 129 -6.45 18.00 5.26
CA LEU A 129 -6.22 17.07 6.37
C LEU A 129 -5.99 17.79 7.70
N GLN A 130 -5.29 18.93 7.69
CA GLN A 130 -5.11 19.76 8.88
C GLN A 130 -6.44 20.37 9.36
N LYS A 131 -7.25 20.91 8.44
CA LYS A 131 -8.58 21.45 8.74
C LYS A 131 -9.49 20.38 9.33
N TYR A 132 -9.50 19.17 8.76
CA TYR A 132 -10.23 18.03 9.32
C TYR A 132 -9.74 17.63 10.73
N LYS A 133 -8.42 17.60 10.94
CA LYS A 133 -7.85 17.32 12.27
C LYS A 133 -8.25 18.38 13.30
N ASN A 134 -8.24 19.65 12.91
CA ASN A 134 -8.64 20.76 13.77
C ASN A 134 -10.15 20.73 14.03
N TYR A 135 -10.97 20.45 13.02
CA TYR A 135 -12.41 20.26 13.15
C TYR A 135 -12.74 19.20 14.22
N ARG A 136 -12.04 18.07 14.20
CA ARG A 136 -12.21 17.01 15.21
C ARG A 136 -11.72 17.37 16.62
N LYS A 137 -10.78 18.31 16.73
CA LYS A 137 -10.17 18.72 18.01
C LYS A 137 -10.90 19.89 18.67
N ALA A 138 -11.32 20.87 17.87
CA ALA A 138 -11.92 22.12 18.33
C ALA A 138 -13.23 21.93 19.10
N THR A 139 -13.80 20.72 19.07
CA THR A 139 -15.08 20.42 19.71
C THR A 139 -14.97 19.55 20.96
N ASN A 140 -13.78 19.46 21.56
CA ASN A 140 -13.60 18.70 22.79
C ASN A 140 -14.20 19.36 24.06
N ASP A 141 -14.71 20.61 23.97
CA ASP A 141 -15.25 21.32 25.15
C ASP A 141 -16.78 21.19 25.33
N GLN A 142 -17.54 20.76 24.31
CA GLN A 142 -19.03 20.70 24.33
C GLN A 142 -19.66 19.47 23.63
N GLY A 143 -18.86 18.45 23.32
CA GLY A 143 -19.33 17.22 22.66
C GLY A 143 -18.80 17.12 21.22
N ALA A 144 -18.10 16.03 20.93
CA ALA A 144 -17.33 15.86 19.71
C ALA A 144 -18.18 16.08 18.43
N ARG A 145 -17.86 17.11 17.63
CA ARG A 145 -18.42 17.25 16.29
C ARG A 145 -17.77 16.23 15.38
N THR A 146 -18.45 15.11 15.22
CA THR A 146 -18.11 14.12 14.20
C THR A 146 -18.56 14.68 12.87
N LEU A 147 -17.66 14.72 11.88
CA LEU A 147 -18.08 14.99 10.50
C LEU A 147 -18.97 13.82 10.08
N THR A 148 -20.25 14.07 9.81
CA THR A 148 -21.21 13.07 9.38
C THR A 148 -21.79 13.40 8.01
N ALA A 149 -22.41 12.42 7.36
CA ALA A 149 -23.05 12.64 6.07
C ALA A 149 -24.19 13.67 6.13
N LYS A 150 -24.81 13.89 7.30
CA LYS A 150 -25.76 15.00 7.53
C LYS A 150 -25.15 16.39 7.42
N ASN A 151 -23.85 16.54 7.69
CA ASN A 151 -23.17 17.83 7.49
C ASN A 151 -23.00 18.17 6.00
N ILE A 152 -23.14 17.18 5.12
CA ILE A 152 -23.00 17.31 3.68
C ILE A 152 -24.38 17.50 3.05
N ASN A 153 -25.30 16.57 3.36
CA ASN A 153 -26.68 16.63 2.92
C ASN A 153 -27.59 16.20 4.08
N PRO A 154 -28.53 17.05 4.52
CA PRO A 154 -29.43 16.74 5.63
C PRO A 154 -30.27 15.47 5.47
N ASN A 155 -30.50 15.04 4.23
CA ASN A 155 -31.27 13.84 3.89
C ASN A 155 -30.46 12.54 4.00
N LEU A 156 -29.15 12.61 4.26
CA LEU A 156 -28.29 11.44 4.44
C LEU A 156 -28.34 10.90 5.88
N PRO A 157 -28.00 9.62 6.09
CA PRO A 157 -27.85 9.07 7.43
C PRO A 157 -26.79 9.83 8.24
N ASN A 158 -26.89 9.78 9.57
CA ASN A 158 -25.92 10.45 10.46
C ASN A 158 -24.62 9.63 10.62
N ASP A 159 -24.12 9.08 9.52
CA ASP A 159 -22.95 8.21 9.53
C ASP A 159 -21.67 9.04 9.52
N PRO A 160 -20.64 8.64 10.30
CA PRO A 160 -19.37 9.34 10.33
C PRO A 160 -18.65 9.27 8.97
N ILE A 161 -17.98 10.36 8.61
CA ILE A 161 -17.13 10.48 7.43
C ILE A 161 -15.68 10.68 7.89
N TYR A 162 -14.76 9.98 7.23
CA TYR A 162 -13.34 10.03 7.56
C TYR A 162 -12.48 10.51 6.40
N LEU A 163 -11.66 11.53 6.65
CA LEU A 163 -10.66 12.00 5.70
C LEU A 163 -9.28 11.47 6.10
N ASN A 164 -8.58 10.86 5.16
CA ASN A 164 -7.27 10.26 5.36
C ASN A 164 -6.33 10.61 4.21
N GLU A 165 -5.03 10.48 4.44
CA GLU A 165 -4.06 10.39 3.34
C GLU A 165 -4.38 9.13 2.51
N HIS A 166 -4.40 9.27 1.18
CA HIS A 166 -4.48 8.11 0.32
C HIS A 166 -3.16 7.36 0.34
N VAL A 167 -3.22 6.05 0.58
CA VAL A 167 -2.06 5.16 0.58
C VAL A 167 -2.37 3.88 -0.20
N THR A 168 -1.35 3.34 -0.86
CA THR A 168 -1.37 2.12 -1.69
C THR A 168 -1.79 0.90 -0.89
N GLY A 169 -2.25 -0.13 -1.59
CA GLY A 169 -2.57 -1.42 -1.00
C GLY A 169 -1.40 -2.01 -0.19
N ASN A 170 -0.19 -1.97 -0.75
CA ASN A 170 1.03 -2.43 -0.07
C ASN A 170 1.28 -1.68 1.25
N MET A 171 1.16 -0.35 1.23
CA MET A 171 1.30 0.47 2.44
C MET A 171 0.18 0.20 3.46
N LYS A 172 -1.06 -0.05 3.01
CA LYS A 172 -2.18 -0.43 3.89
C LYS A 172 -1.92 -1.78 4.57
N LEU A 173 -1.36 -2.76 3.85
CA LEU A 173 -0.95 -4.06 4.41
C LEU A 173 0.19 -3.88 5.42
N LEU A 174 1.23 -3.13 5.06
CA LEU A 174 2.34 -2.83 5.96
C LEU A 174 1.88 -2.13 7.24
N LEU A 175 0.95 -1.17 7.12
CA LEU A 175 0.35 -0.49 8.27
C LEU A 175 -0.43 -1.45 9.16
N LYS A 176 -1.20 -2.38 8.57
CA LYS A 176 -1.95 -3.39 9.32
C LYS A 176 -1.00 -4.23 10.16
N ASP A 177 0.08 -4.73 9.57
CA ASP A 177 1.04 -5.60 10.24
C ASP A 177 1.85 -4.83 11.29
N THR A 178 2.19 -3.58 11.01
CA THR A 178 2.83 -2.68 11.97
C THR A 178 1.94 -2.43 13.18
N LYS A 179 0.63 -2.19 12.97
CA LYS A 179 -0.34 -2.01 14.06
C LYS A 179 -0.54 -3.28 14.88
N ALA A 180 -0.53 -4.45 14.25
CA ALA A 180 -0.61 -5.73 14.94
C ALA A 180 0.58 -5.91 15.90
N PHE A 181 1.79 -5.73 15.37
CA PHE A 181 3.01 -5.77 16.18
C PHE A 181 2.99 -4.74 17.33
N ALA A 182 2.58 -3.50 17.04
CA ALA A 182 2.50 -2.45 18.04
C ALA A 182 1.54 -2.80 19.19
N LYS A 183 0.39 -3.41 18.85
CA LYS A 183 -0.59 -3.88 19.84
C LYS A 183 -0.02 -4.97 20.73
N GLU A 184 0.68 -5.95 20.14
CA GLU A 184 1.30 -7.07 20.87
C GLU A 184 2.41 -6.60 21.83
N ASN A 185 3.07 -5.49 21.50
CA ASN A 185 4.24 -4.99 22.22
C ASN A 185 3.98 -3.68 22.99
N ASN A 186 2.72 -3.36 23.27
CA ASN A 186 2.31 -2.16 24.02
C ASN A 186 2.88 -0.83 23.48
N ILE A 187 3.14 -0.76 22.18
CA ILE A 187 3.52 0.48 21.49
C ILE A 187 2.27 1.34 21.29
N LYS A 188 2.25 2.53 21.87
CA LYS A 188 1.07 3.40 21.91
C LYS A 188 0.70 4.03 20.58
N TYR A 189 1.68 4.36 19.72
CA TYR A 189 1.41 5.20 18.56
C TYR A 189 1.92 4.60 17.26
N VAL A 190 1.00 4.40 16.33
CA VAL A 190 1.26 4.09 14.92
C VAL A 190 0.35 4.93 14.05
N TRP A 191 0.91 5.77 13.18
CA TRP A 191 0.15 6.63 12.28
C TRP A 191 0.84 6.81 10.93
N ILE A 192 0.10 7.30 9.95
CA ILE A 192 0.67 7.71 8.66
C ILE A 192 0.87 9.22 8.68
N LYS A 193 2.00 9.67 8.14
CA LYS A 193 2.23 11.06 7.80
C LYS A 193 3.08 11.12 6.53
N ASP A 194 2.66 11.92 5.56
CA ASP A 194 3.38 12.13 4.31
C ASP A 194 3.68 10.80 3.58
N GLY A 195 2.72 9.88 3.62
CA GLY A 195 2.84 8.53 3.04
C GLY A 195 3.83 7.60 3.75
N PHE A 196 4.29 7.93 4.96
CA PHE A 196 5.17 7.08 5.76
C PHE A 196 4.48 6.59 7.03
N ILE A 197 4.73 5.34 7.40
CA ILE A 197 4.28 4.82 8.70
C ILE A 197 5.28 5.29 9.75
N LEU A 198 4.77 5.90 10.80
CA LEU A 198 5.52 6.37 11.94
C LEU A 198 5.12 5.57 13.16
N ILE A 199 6.12 5.11 13.91
CA ILE A 199 5.98 4.35 15.15
C ILE A 199 6.62 5.15 16.28
N LYS A 200 5.92 5.26 17.42
CA LYS A 200 6.46 5.82 18.67
C LYS A 200 5.98 4.97 19.84
N LYS A 201 6.91 4.51 20.69
CA LYS A 201 6.59 3.60 21.81
C LYS A 201 5.59 4.19 22.79
N ASN A 202 5.86 5.40 23.29
CA ASN A 202 4.98 6.09 24.24
C ASN A 202 5.22 7.61 24.20
N GLU A 203 4.54 8.35 25.08
CA GLU A 203 4.64 9.81 25.17
C GLU A 203 6.08 10.26 25.48
N ASN A 204 6.77 9.50 26.33
CA ASN A 204 8.09 9.82 26.88
C ASN A 204 9.24 9.48 25.92
N ASP A 205 9.01 8.60 24.95
CA ASP A 205 10.02 8.29 23.93
C ASP A 205 10.27 9.54 23.07
N LYS A 206 11.53 9.92 22.89
CA LYS A 206 11.90 11.03 22.00
C LYS A 206 11.99 10.58 20.54
N THR A 207 12.07 9.28 20.31
CA THR A 207 12.35 8.71 19.00
C THR A 207 11.05 8.35 18.30
N VAL A 208 10.90 8.83 17.07
CA VAL A 208 9.89 8.35 16.14
C VAL A 208 10.62 7.57 15.05
N LYS A 209 10.26 6.31 14.88
CA LYS A 209 10.82 5.46 13.81
C LYS A 209 9.90 5.49 12.59
N LYS A 210 10.53 5.51 11.43
CA LYS A 210 9.87 5.51 10.12
C LYS A 210 9.97 4.10 9.55
N ILE A 211 8.83 3.56 9.13
CA ILE A 211 8.72 2.26 8.47
C ILE A 211 8.05 2.48 7.12
N ASN A 212 8.74 2.11 6.06
CA ASN A 212 8.30 2.27 4.67
C ASN A 212 8.39 0.97 3.88
N THR A 213 9.16 -0.01 4.35
CA THR A 213 9.30 -1.31 3.70
C THR A 213 9.04 -2.45 4.68
N ARG A 214 8.79 -3.64 4.13
CA ARG A 214 8.66 -4.83 4.96
C ARG A 214 9.95 -5.17 5.69
N THR A 215 11.09 -5.01 5.04
CA THR A 215 12.42 -5.24 5.62
C THR A 215 12.65 -4.34 6.83
N GLU A 216 12.36 -3.04 6.73
CA GLU A 216 12.47 -2.11 7.84
C GLU A 216 11.59 -2.51 9.04
N LEU A 217 10.40 -3.06 8.79
CA LEU A 217 9.54 -3.57 9.85
C LEU A 217 10.17 -4.78 10.55
N GLU A 218 10.73 -5.74 9.80
CA GLU A 218 11.37 -6.92 10.39
C GLU A 218 12.66 -6.56 11.15
N GLU A 219 13.46 -5.63 10.64
CA GLU A 219 14.62 -5.08 11.36
C GLU A 219 14.19 -4.38 12.65
N TYR A 220 13.09 -3.61 12.61
CA TYR A 220 12.55 -2.97 13.81
C TYR A 220 12.10 -4.01 14.85
N LYS A 221 11.42 -5.09 14.42
CA LYS A 221 11.01 -6.19 15.29
C LYS A 221 12.21 -6.91 15.91
N ALA A 222 13.24 -7.22 15.12
CA ALA A 222 14.42 -7.94 15.59
C ALA A 222 15.19 -7.17 16.66
N ASN A 223 15.19 -5.84 16.57
CA ASN A 223 15.86 -4.95 17.53
C ASN A 223 14.92 -4.43 18.62
N PHE A 224 13.65 -4.85 18.65
CA PHE A 224 12.69 -4.35 19.61
C PHE A 224 12.92 -4.99 20.97
N GLN A 225 13.44 -4.20 21.91
CA GLN A 225 13.49 -4.56 23.33
C GLN A 225 12.23 -4.05 24.03
N THR A 226 11.60 -4.94 24.80
CA THR A 226 10.36 -4.74 25.56
C THR A 226 10.52 -3.72 26.66
#